data_AF-A0A6B3HXD7-F1
#
_entry.id   AF-A0A6B3HXD7-F1
#
_cell.length_a   1.000
_cell.length_b   1.000
_cell.length_c   1.000
_cell.angle_alpha   90.00
_cell.angle_beta   90.00
_cell.angle_gamma   90.00
#
_symmetry.space_group_name_H-M   'P 1'
#
loop_
_entity.id
_entity.type
_entity.pdbx_description
1 polymer ?
#
loop_
_entity_poly.entity_id
_entity_poly.type
_entity_poly.pdbx_seq_one_letter_code
_entity_poly.pdbx_strand_id
1 'polypeptide(L)' 'MMSAMTSLFLVLSVIVTGLYAGFMLTFLIAIMPGLAELTDEQFTSAMRRFNEKVPGPLFLVLFL' A
#
# COMPACT_ATOMS: atom_id res chain seq x y z
N MET A 1 -23.85 1.67 22.70
CA MET A 1 -23.47 2.38 21.47
C MET A 1 -21.97 2.67 21.38
N MET A 2 -21.36 3.33 22.39
CA MET A 2 -19.92 3.67 22.37
C MET A 2 -19.02 2.44 22.15
N SER A 3 -19.29 1.33 22.85
CA SER A 3 -18.52 0.09 22.73
C SER A 3 -18.58 -0.56 21.34
N ALA A 4 -19.74 -0.53 20.68
CA ALA A 4 -19.91 -1.11 19.34
C ALA A 4 -19.13 -0.32 18.28
N MET A 5 -19.09 1.02 18.39
CA MET A 5 -18.30 1.88 17.51
C MET A 5 -16.81 1.69 17.73
N THR A 6 -16.35 1.58 18.99
CA THR A 6 -14.95 1.26 19.30
C THR A 6 -14.54 -0.08 18.70
N SER A 7 -15.34 -1.13 18.87
CA SER A 7 -15.06 -2.45 18.29
C SER A 7 -15.02 -2.41 16.76
N LEU A 8 -15.93 -1.67 16.12
CA LEU A 8 -15.94 -1.49 14.67
C LEU A 8 -14.65 -0.82 14.18
N PHE A 9 -14.26 0.30 14.79
CA PHE A 9 -13.03 0.99 14.41
C PHE A 9 -11.80 0.13 14.63
N LEU A 10 -11.73 -0.63 15.73
CA LEU A 10 -10.61 -1.56 15.95
C LEU A 10 -10.51 -2.61 14.84
N VAL A 11 -11.63 -3.22 14.44
CA VAL A 11 -11.64 -4.20 13.35
C VAL A 11 -11.20 -3.56 12.03
N LEU A 12 -11.73 -2.38 11.70
CA LEU A 12 -11.34 -1.67 10.47
C LEU A 12 -9.86 -1.27 10.49
N SER A 13 -9.35 -0.79 11.62
CA SER A 13 -7.94 -0.46 11.79
C SER A 13 -7.05 -1.67 11.57
N VAL A 14 -7.41 -2.84 12.12
CA VAL A 14 -6.66 -4.09 11.91
C VAL A 14 -6.64 -4.47 10.43
N ILE A 15 -7.79 -4.40 9.75
CA ILE A 15 -7.89 -4.74 8.32
C ILE A 15 -7.04 -3.79 7.47
N VAL A 16 -7.24 -2.48 7.61
CA VAL A 16 -6.53 -1.46 6.83
C VAL A 16 -5.02 -1.52 7.06
N THR A 17 -4.59 -1.64 8.32
CA THR A 17 -3.16 -1.75 8.66
C THR A 17 -2.56 -3.04 8.13
N GLY A 18 -3.28 -4.17 8.22
CA GLY A 18 -2.85 -5.46 7.68
C GLY A 18 -2.72 -5.43 6.16
N LEU A 19 -3.69 -4.85 5.46
CA LEU A 19 -3.62 -4.63 4.02
C LEU A 19 -2.40 -3.79 3.65
N TYR A 20 -2.17 -2.66 4.34
CA TYR A 20 -1.05 -1.77 4.05
C TYR A 20 0.30 -2.47 4.30
N ALA A 21 0.41 -3.23 5.39
CA ALA A 21 1.58 -4.05 5.66
C ALA A 21 1.83 -5.10 4.57
N GLY A 22 0.78 -5.78 4.08
CA GLY A 22 0.88 -6.72 2.96
C GLY A 22 1.31 -6.05 1.65
N PHE A 23 0.81 -4.85 1.37
CA PHE A 23 1.21 -4.04 0.21
C PHE A 23 2.70 -3.68 0.29
N MET A 24 3.18 -3.20 1.45
CA MET A 24 4.60 -2.91 1.69
C MET A 24 5.48 -4.15 1.58
N LEU A 25 5.06 -5.27 2.18
CA LEU A 25 5.78 -6.54 2.10
C LEU A 25 5.93 -7.01 0.65
N THR A 26 4.85 -6.96 -0.13
CA THR A 26 4.86 -7.32 -1.56
C THR A 26 5.83 -6.43 -2.34
N PHE A 27 5.85 -5.12 -2.04
CA PHE A 27 6.82 -4.21 -2.62
C PHE A 27 8.25 -4.65 -2.31
N LEU A 28 8.56 -4.98 -1.05
CA LEU A 28 9.89 -5.37 -0.61
C LEU A 28 10.37 -6.70 -1.21
N ILE A 29 9.52 -7.73 -1.23
CA ILE A 29 9.96 -9.09 -1.56
C ILE A 29 9.74 -9.49 -3.02
N ALA A 30 8.88 -8.78 -3.76
CA ALA A 30 8.53 -9.14 -5.13
C ALA A 30 8.81 -8.00 -6.13
N ILE A 31 8.41 -6.77 -5.81
CA ILE A 31 8.53 -5.65 -6.76
C ILE A 31 9.95 -5.07 -6.78
N MET A 32 10.51 -4.72 -5.61
CA MET A 32 11.84 -4.11 -5.51
C MET A 32 12.95 -4.99 -6.07
N PRO A 33 12.96 -6.33 -5.88
CA PRO A 33 13.95 -7.19 -6.52
C PRO A 33 13.91 -7.11 -8.05
N GLY A 34 12.72 -7.14 -8.65
CA GLY A 34 12.58 -6.98 -10.10
C GLY A 34 12.98 -5.59 -10.60
N LEU A 35 12.70 -4.54 -9.82
CA LEU A 35 13.15 -3.19 -10.12
C LEU A 35 14.68 -3.01 -9.99
N ALA A 36 15.33 -3.80 -9.15
CA ALA A 36 16.79 -3.75 -8.95
C ALA A 36 17.58 -4.25 -10.18
N GLU A 37 16.94 -4.98 -11.09
CA GLU A 37 17.53 -5.42 -12.36
C GLU A 37 17.53 -4.32 -13.43
N LEU A 38 16.84 -3.19 -13.19
CA LEU A 38 16.71 -2.08 -14.12
C LEU A 38 17.86 -1.07 -13.97
N THR A 39 18.08 -0.25 -15.00
CA THR A 39 18.95 0.93 -14.88
C THR A 39 18.31 1.99 -13.98
N ASP A 40 19.10 2.91 -13.42
CA ASP A 40 18.62 4.00 -12.55
C ASP A 40 17.51 4.85 -13.21
N GLU A 41 17.64 5.11 -14.52
CA GLU A 41 16.64 5.87 -15.27
C GLU A 41 15.31 5.10 -15.39
N GLN A 42 15.38 3.81 -15.69
CA GLN A 42 14.22 2.93 -15.78
C GLN A 42 13.54 2.76 -14.42
N PHE A 43 14.33 2.56 -13.35
CA PHE A 43 13.84 2.50 -11.97
C PHE A 43 13.07 3.77 -11.61
N THR A 44 13.68 4.94 -11.84
CA THR A 44 13.07 6.24 -11.49
C THR A 44 11.78 6.47 -12.27
N SER A 45 11.76 6.13 -13.56
CA SER A 45 10.56 6.22 -14.40
C SER A 45 9.43 5.31 -13.90
N ALA A 46 9.75 4.06 -13.53
CA ALA A 46 8.78 3.12 -12.98
C ALA A 46 8.21 3.60 -11.64
N MET A 47 9.06 4.03 -10.72
CA MET A 47 8.63 4.53 -9.41
C MET A 47 7.76 5.79 -9.50
N ARG A 48 8.07 6.72 -10.42
CA ARG A 48 7.21 7.89 -10.68
C ARG A 48 5.82 7.47 -11.14
N ARG A 49 5.72 6.53 -12.07
CA ARG A 49 4.43 6.01 -12.55
C ARG A 49 3.64 5.32 -11.44
N PHE A 50 4.30 4.58 -10.54
CA PHE A 50 3.62 4.03 -9.36
C PHE A 50 3.09 5.14 -8.45
N ASN A 51 3.90 6.16 -8.15
CA ASN A 51 3.52 7.28 -7.29
C ASN A 51 2.43 8.18 -7.92
N GLU A 52 2.32 8.24 -9.24
CA GLU A 52 1.18 8.91 -9.91
C GLU A 52 -0.13 8.14 -9.75
N LYS A 53 -0.07 6.83 -9.50
CA LYS A 53 -1.24 5.98 -9.25
C LYS A 53 -1.49 5.74 -7.77
N VAL A 54 -0.51 6.01 -6.91
CA VAL A 54 -0.56 5.80 -5.47
C VAL A 54 -0.13 7.08 -4.74
N PRO A 55 -1.04 7.75 -4.01
CA PRO A 55 -2.43 7.35 -3.75
C PRO A 55 -3.39 7.73 -4.88
N GLY A 56 -4.19 6.76 -5.33
CA GLY A 56 -5.34 6.97 -6.21
C GLY A 56 -6.65 6.64 -5.48
N PRO A 57 -7.84 6.93 -6.06
CA PRO A 57 -9.13 6.71 -5.40
C PRO A 57 -9.33 5.29 -4.87
N LEU A 58 -8.95 4.26 -5.64
CA LEU A 58 -9.05 2.86 -5.21
C LEU A 58 -8.10 2.53 -4.06
N PHE A 59 -6.89 3.13 -4.06
CA PHE A 59 -5.96 2.98 -2.95
C PHE A 59 -6.59 3.58 -1.68
N LEU A 60 -7.12 4.80 -1.76
CA LEU A 60 -7.76 5.43 -0.60
C LEU A 60 -8.94 4.59 -0.07
N VAL A 61 -9.80 4.04 -0.94
CA VAL A 61 -10.92 3.18 -0.51
C VAL A 61 -10.47 1.91 0.22
N LEU A 62 -9.32 1.36 -0.13
CA LEU A 62 -8.81 0.12 0.49
C LEU A 62 -8.01 0.37 1.77
N PHE A 63 -7.38 1.54 1.91
CA PHE A 63 -6.40 1.83 2.96
C PHE A 63 -6.78 2.99 3.90
N LEU A 64 -7.96 3.61 3.75
CA LEU A 64 -8.48 4.67 4.62
C LEU A 64 -9.99 4.48 4.86
#